data_AF-A0A9E6V4W5-F1
#
_entry.id   AF-A0A9E6V4W5-F1
#
_cell.length_a   1.000
_cell.length_b   1.000
_cell.length_c   1.000
_cell.angle_alpha   90.00
_cell.angle_beta   90.00
_cell.angle_gamma   90.00
#
_symmetry.space_group_name_H-M   'P 1'
#
loop_
_entity.id
_entity.type
_entity.pdbx_description
1 polymer ?
#
loop_
_entity_poly.entity_id
_entity_poly.type
_entity_poly.pdbx_seq_one_letter_code
_entity_poly.pdbx_strand_id
1 'polypeptide(L)'
;MALLLLRLGNAGSYLPAQTHTLANKLYEASFDARLTSRPAADGGFVLDLSGSDGLTPRHSVPQGGHFLFCDTNNIFSRMTAWLDLAKSQSAGANTTVGSGAANPLLALRSAVLRIDPEFKPLERASARNTDRGRVMAVYGVTRSASALGFDANQLAATLGGADYGYADAQEIQTLGLLRESTMKRLRQDLPPEASRLGLQFWHLRDRSDTGFRCVMPNAPNATIRLRDITVVSEESPSAGWQVAMIVRLLKLPAGHIELGLQVLTRDAEAIELRTLRSRTGMYRDNDATLSSSQIFKALRLKGAFFGRPIMDTSWIMASADYNAGLVYETPGSSRRYEATTVISEGSDWIWVQPTELLRQAS
;
A
#
# COMPACT_ATOMS: atom_id res chain seq x y z
N MET A 1 28.93 1.04 -8.65
CA MET A 1 27.60 0.77 -9.26
C MET A 1 26.60 0.22 -8.23
N ALA A 2 26.89 -0.91 -7.57
CA ALA A 2 25.99 -1.56 -6.59
C ALA A 2 25.34 -0.60 -5.57
N LEU A 3 26.10 0.33 -4.98
CA LEU A 3 25.57 1.32 -4.03
C LEU A 3 24.52 2.27 -4.65
N LEU A 4 24.69 2.67 -5.91
CA LEU A 4 23.72 3.52 -6.61
C LEU A 4 22.43 2.74 -6.89
N LEU A 5 22.54 1.47 -7.28
CA LEU A 5 21.39 0.58 -7.48
C LEU A 5 20.67 0.28 -6.16
N LEU A 6 21.41 0.13 -5.06
CA LEU A 6 20.82 -0.08 -3.74
C LEU A 6 19.97 1.13 -3.29
N ARG A 7 20.34 2.36 -3.68
CA ARG A 7 19.53 3.56 -3.44
C ARG A 7 18.20 3.51 -4.18
N LEU A 8 18.16 2.97 -5.41
CA LEU A 8 16.91 2.77 -6.16
C LEU A 8 15.96 1.78 -5.47
N GLY A 9 16.52 0.79 -4.77
CA GLY A 9 15.76 -0.17 -3.97
C GLY A 9 14.95 0.46 -2.82
N ASN A 10 15.16 1.73 -2.45
CA ASN A 10 14.54 2.36 -1.28
C ASN A 10 14.76 1.54 0.02
N ALA A 11 16.05 1.33 0.33
CA ALA A 11 16.51 0.50 1.45
C ALA A 11 15.98 0.91 2.84
N GLY A 12 15.39 2.10 2.99
CA GLY A 12 14.80 2.57 4.25
C GLY A 12 13.54 1.81 4.70
N SER A 13 13.01 0.92 3.86
CA SER A 13 11.83 0.09 4.16
C SER A 13 12.16 -1.38 4.46
N TYR A 14 13.45 -1.75 4.45
CA TYR A 14 13.91 -3.13 4.60
C TYR A 14 14.52 -3.37 5.98
N LEU A 15 14.37 -4.60 6.49
CA LEU A 15 15.10 -5.05 7.67
C LEU A 15 16.61 -5.02 7.38
N PRO A 16 17.47 -4.78 8.38
CA PRO A 16 18.92 -4.77 8.18
C PRO A 16 19.47 -6.01 7.45
N ALA A 17 18.94 -7.19 7.79
CA ALA A 17 19.30 -8.45 7.12
C ALA A 17 18.92 -8.45 5.63
N GLN A 18 17.73 -7.97 5.28
CA GLN A 18 17.26 -7.87 3.89
C GLN A 18 18.10 -6.89 3.08
N THR A 19 18.44 -5.74 3.67
CA THR A 19 19.33 -4.74 3.06
C THR A 19 20.71 -5.34 2.80
N HIS A 20 21.26 -6.09 3.75
CA HIS A 20 22.55 -6.74 3.60
C HIS A 20 22.53 -7.82 2.50
N THR A 21 21.51 -8.68 2.48
CA THR A 21 21.33 -9.69 1.42
C THR A 21 21.20 -9.05 0.04
N LEU A 22 20.39 -8.00 -0.07
CA LEU A 22 20.21 -7.26 -1.32
C LEU A 22 21.53 -6.61 -1.78
N ALA A 23 22.26 -5.97 -0.86
CA ALA A 23 23.53 -5.34 -1.16
C ALA A 23 24.54 -6.35 -1.71
N ASN A 24 24.73 -7.50 -1.05
CA ASN A 24 25.66 -8.53 -1.50
C ASN A 24 25.29 -9.05 -2.90
N LYS A 25 24.00 -9.31 -3.14
CA LYS A 25 23.54 -9.78 -4.45
C LYS A 25 23.67 -8.73 -5.55
N LEU A 26 23.47 -7.45 -5.22
CA LEU A 26 23.74 -6.36 -6.15
C LEU A 26 25.23 -6.22 -6.47
N TYR A 27 26.12 -6.41 -5.49
CA TYR A 27 27.57 -6.43 -5.73
C TYR A 27 27.95 -7.55 -6.70
N GLU A 28 27.44 -8.76 -6.47
CA GLU A 28 27.64 -9.90 -7.38
C GLU A 28 27.04 -9.62 -8.76
N ALA A 29 25.80 -9.14 -8.85
CA ALA A 29 25.10 -8.98 -10.11
C ALA A 29 25.63 -7.82 -10.96
N SER A 30 26.22 -6.79 -10.34
CA SER A 30 26.75 -5.58 -11.00
C SER A 30 28.26 -5.60 -11.22
N PHE A 31 28.92 -6.76 -11.10
CA PHE A 31 30.38 -6.88 -11.23
C PHE A 31 30.94 -6.37 -12.57
N ASP A 32 30.16 -6.53 -13.65
CA ASP A 32 30.50 -6.13 -15.02
C ASP A 32 29.81 -4.83 -15.45
N ALA A 33 29.07 -4.19 -14.55
CA ALA A 33 28.33 -2.97 -14.85
C ALA A 33 29.28 -1.78 -15.03
N ARG A 34 29.16 -1.09 -16.16
CA ARG A 34 29.98 0.06 -16.52
C ARG A 34 29.11 1.28 -16.80
N LEU A 35 29.66 2.44 -16.49
CA LEU A 35 29.14 3.72 -16.95
C LEU A 35 29.76 4.02 -18.32
N THR A 36 28.93 4.27 -19.32
CA THR A 36 29.37 4.54 -20.70
C THR A 36 28.93 5.92 -21.16
N SER A 37 29.65 6.52 -22.10
CA SER A 37 29.25 7.81 -22.70
C SER A 37 28.17 7.65 -23.78
N ARG A 38 27.91 6.42 -24.21
CA ARG A 38 26.83 6.07 -25.15
C ARG A 38 26.07 4.85 -24.63
N PRO A 39 24.73 4.86 -24.70
CA PRO A 39 23.93 3.71 -24.27
C PRO A 39 24.09 2.53 -25.25
N ALA A 40 24.18 1.30 -24.74
CA ALA A 40 24.24 0.10 -25.59
C ALA A 40 22.85 -0.52 -25.83
N ALA A 41 21.87 -0.22 -24.98
CA ALA A 41 20.46 -0.60 -25.13
C ALA A 41 19.58 0.65 -25.04
N ASP A 42 18.27 0.56 -25.29
CA ASP A 42 17.35 1.71 -25.12
C ASP A 42 16.93 1.96 -23.67
N GLY A 43 16.85 0.90 -22.85
CA GLY A 43 16.49 0.97 -21.43
C GLY A 43 17.66 1.25 -20.49
N GLY A 44 17.36 1.60 -19.24
CA GLY A 44 18.35 1.78 -18.17
C GLY A 44 18.37 3.19 -17.56
N PHE A 45 19.44 3.47 -16.83
CA PHE A 45 19.60 4.70 -16.07
C PHE A 45 20.65 5.63 -16.70
N VAL A 46 20.57 6.89 -16.30
CA VAL A 46 21.52 7.95 -16.60
C VAL A 46 22.00 8.57 -15.29
N LEU A 47 23.28 8.91 -15.25
CA LEU A 47 23.90 9.74 -14.23
C LEU A 47 24.24 11.09 -14.87
N ASP A 48 23.64 12.16 -14.35
CA ASP A 48 24.02 13.53 -14.71
C ASP A 48 25.31 13.90 -13.99
N LEU A 49 26.33 14.29 -14.76
CA LEU A 49 27.62 14.72 -14.22
C LEU A 49 27.60 16.18 -13.73
N SER A 50 26.60 16.96 -14.13
CA SER A 50 26.44 18.35 -13.74
C SER A 50 25.59 18.53 -12.47
N GLY A 51 24.85 17.49 -12.07
CA GLY A 51 23.94 17.51 -10.92
C GLY A 51 24.33 16.53 -9.81
N SER A 52 23.61 16.62 -8.69
CA SER A 52 23.72 15.67 -7.57
C SER A 52 22.69 14.53 -7.62
N ASP A 53 21.85 14.51 -8.66
CA ASP A 53 20.63 13.70 -8.74
C ASP A 53 20.88 12.25 -9.19
N GLY A 54 21.84 11.57 -8.57
CA GLY A 54 21.99 10.10 -8.62
C GLY A 54 21.68 9.41 -9.95
N LEU A 55 21.03 8.24 -9.90
CA LEU A 55 20.56 7.54 -11.10
C LEU A 55 19.13 7.97 -11.44
N THR A 56 18.92 8.47 -12.66
CA THR A 56 17.61 8.84 -13.20
C THR A 56 17.22 7.94 -14.38
N PRO A 57 15.94 7.57 -14.55
CA PRO A 57 15.50 6.80 -15.71
C PRO A 57 15.81 7.53 -17.00
N ARG A 58 16.39 6.85 -17.99
CA ARG A 58 16.84 7.49 -19.23
C ARG A 58 15.74 8.23 -19.99
N HIS A 59 14.52 7.67 -20.04
CA HIS A 59 13.37 8.28 -20.71
C HIS A 59 12.89 9.60 -20.06
N SER A 60 13.38 9.92 -18.85
CA SER A 60 12.97 11.12 -18.10
C SER A 60 13.94 12.29 -18.23
N VAL A 61 15.07 12.11 -18.93
CA VAL A 61 16.12 13.11 -19.03
C VAL A 61 15.87 14.05 -20.23
N PRO A 62 15.92 15.39 -20.05
CA PRO A 62 15.78 16.35 -21.14
C PRO A 62 16.94 16.26 -22.15
N GLN A 63 16.69 16.68 -23.40
CA GLN A 63 17.72 16.68 -24.45
C GLN A 63 18.80 17.73 -24.16
N GLY A 64 20.06 17.30 -24.12
CA GLY A 64 21.23 18.14 -23.90
C GLY A 64 21.72 18.14 -22.45
N GLY A 65 22.88 17.52 -22.21
CA GLY A 65 23.55 17.45 -20.90
C GLY A 65 24.73 16.49 -20.91
N HIS A 66 25.55 16.52 -19.85
CA HIS A 66 26.72 15.65 -19.69
C HIS A 66 26.34 14.39 -18.91
N PHE A 67 26.04 13.33 -19.65
CA PHE A 67 25.46 12.11 -19.10
C PHE A 67 26.40 10.91 -19.21
N LEU A 68 26.39 10.07 -18.18
CA LEU A 68 26.87 8.69 -18.27
C LEU A 68 25.70 7.72 -18.20
N PHE A 69 25.70 6.73 -19.07
CA PHE A 69 24.65 5.73 -19.21
C PHE A 69 25.01 4.48 -18.42
N CYS A 70 24.01 3.89 -17.78
CA CYS A 70 24.11 2.61 -17.08
C CYS A 70 23.06 1.66 -17.63
N ASP A 71 23.50 0.62 -18.32
CA ASP A 71 22.63 -0.43 -18.81
C ASP A 71 22.41 -1.47 -17.70
N THR A 72 21.17 -1.60 -17.24
CA THR A 72 20.82 -2.46 -16.10
C THR A 72 20.15 -3.77 -16.49
N ASN A 73 19.90 -4.02 -17.79
CA ASN A 73 19.18 -5.20 -18.27
C ASN A 73 19.81 -6.53 -17.79
N ASN A 74 21.13 -6.66 -17.89
CA ASN A 74 21.83 -7.87 -17.45
C ASN A 74 21.78 -8.04 -15.92
N ILE A 75 21.87 -6.93 -15.18
CA ILE A 75 21.77 -6.92 -13.72
C ILE A 75 20.36 -7.35 -13.31
N PHE A 76 19.33 -6.77 -13.94
CA PHE A 76 17.94 -7.08 -13.69
C PHE A 76 17.61 -8.55 -13.98
N SER A 77 18.08 -9.10 -15.10
CA SER A 77 17.90 -10.51 -15.44
C SER A 77 18.53 -11.45 -14.39
N ARG A 78 19.79 -11.21 -14.00
CA ARG A 78 20.48 -12.00 -12.95
C ARG A 78 19.76 -11.93 -11.61
N MET A 79 19.33 -10.74 -11.21
CA MET A 79 18.62 -10.53 -9.94
C MET A 79 17.25 -11.20 -9.94
N THR A 80 16.53 -11.20 -11.07
CA THR A 80 15.23 -11.87 -11.20
C THR A 80 15.40 -13.40 -11.15
N ALA A 81 16.39 -13.94 -11.86
CA ALA A 81 16.71 -15.37 -11.82
C ALA A 81 17.08 -15.84 -10.40
N TRP A 82 17.84 -15.03 -9.66
CA TRP A 82 18.14 -15.30 -8.25
C TRP A 82 16.87 -15.34 -7.38
N LEU A 83 15.94 -14.40 -7.56
CA LEU A 83 14.68 -14.39 -6.80
C LEU A 83 13.80 -15.60 -7.10
N ASP A 84 13.74 -16.04 -8.36
CA ASP A 84 12.96 -17.21 -8.74
C ASP A 84 13.56 -18.50 -8.16
N LEU A 85 14.89 -18.61 -8.11
CA LEU A 85 15.60 -19.70 -7.43
C LEU A 85 15.35 -19.69 -5.91
N ALA A 86 15.40 -18.52 -5.28
CA ALA A 86 15.15 -18.39 -3.84
C ALA A 86 13.70 -18.75 -3.49
N LYS A 87 12.76 -18.43 -4.38
CA LYS A 87 11.34 -18.83 -4.26
C LYS A 87 11.17 -20.34 -4.38
N SER A 88 11.81 -21.00 -5.35
CA SER A 88 11.72 -22.45 -5.50
C SER A 88 12.33 -23.21 -4.32
N GLN A 89 13.41 -22.70 -3.74
CA GLN A 89 14.03 -23.28 -2.54
C GLN A 89 13.15 -23.12 -1.29
N SER A 90 12.45 -22.00 -1.17
CA SER A 90 11.53 -21.74 -0.05
C SER A 90 10.24 -22.55 -0.16
N ALA A 91 9.77 -22.86 -1.37
CA ALA A 91 8.59 -23.70 -1.60
C ALA A 91 8.81 -25.19 -1.26
N GLY A 92 10.07 -25.65 -1.20
CA GLY A 92 10.44 -27.01 -0.81
C GLY A 92 10.69 -27.21 0.69
N ALA A 93 10.75 -26.11 1.47
CA ALA A 93 10.88 -26.18 2.92
C ALA A 93 9.48 -26.12 3.54
N ASN A 94 9.07 -27.16 4.27
CA ASN A 94 7.91 -27.13 5.16
C ASN A 94 8.16 -26.09 6.27
N THR A 95 7.97 -24.81 5.97
CA THR A 95 8.11 -23.74 6.95
C THR A 95 6.87 -23.75 7.83
N THR A 96 7.05 -24.21 9.07
CA THR A 96 6.14 -24.00 10.18
C THR A 96 5.79 -22.51 10.29
N VAL A 97 4.50 -22.23 10.11
CA VAL A 97 3.91 -20.89 10.21
C VAL A 97 3.96 -20.46 11.67
N GLY A 98 4.99 -19.71 12.07
CA GLY A 98 5.17 -19.27 13.45
C GLY A 98 6.25 -18.21 13.70
N SER A 99 6.95 -17.74 12.66
CA SER A 99 7.90 -16.63 12.79
C SER A 99 7.40 -15.46 11.98
N GLY A 100 7.11 -14.33 12.66
CA GLY A 100 6.61 -13.07 12.08
C GLY A 100 7.62 -12.35 11.18
N ALA A 101 8.28 -13.06 10.27
CA ALA A 101 9.11 -12.49 9.23
C ALA A 101 8.25 -12.32 7.98
N ALA A 102 7.79 -11.08 7.74
CA ALA A 102 7.28 -10.64 6.45
C ALA A 102 8.09 -11.30 5.33
N ASN A 103 7.41 -12.01 4.43
CA ASN A 103 8.03 -12.84 3.38
C ASN A 103 9.24 -12.10 2.76
N PRO A 104 10.50 -12.49 3.08
CA PRO A 104 11.67 -11.70 2.74
C PRO A 104 11.85 -11.56 1.23
N LEU A 105 11.29 -12.49 0.46
CA LEU A 105 11.31 -12.48 -1.00
C LEU A 105 10.41 -11.40 -1.59
N LEU A 106 9.32 -11.01 -0.93
CA LEU A 106 8.44 -9.95 -1.45
C LEU A 106 9.10 -8.57 -1.38
N ALA A 107 9.78 -8.27 -0.27
CA ALA A 107 10.54 -7.04 -0.11
C ALA A 107 11.69 -6.97 -1.12
N LEU A 108 12.44 -8.05 -1.28
CA LEU A 108 13.54 -8.15 -2.24
C LEU A 108 13.04 -8.07 -3.69
N ARG A 109 11.90 -8.69 -4.01
CA ARG A 109 11.25 -8.59 -5.33
C ARG A 109 10.92 -7.14 -5.65
N SER A 110 10.32 -6.40 -4.71
CA SER A 110 10.04 -4.97 -4.92
C SER A 110 11.30 -4.13 -5.23
N ALA A 111 12.44 -4.48 -4.64
CA ALA A 111 13.71 -3.79 -4.89
C ALA A 111 14.24 -4.09 -6.29
N VAL A 112 14.22 -5.36 -6.69
CA VAL A 112 14.72 -5.82 -8.00
C VAL A 112 13.92 -5.22 -9.15
N LEU A 113 12.60 -5.08 -9.00
CA LEU A 113 11.75 -4.40 -9.98
C LEU A 113 12.17 -2.96 -10.28
N ARG A 114 12.89 -2.29 -9.38
CA ARG A 114 13.35 -0.91 -9.57
C ARG A 114 14.72 -0.81 -10.26
N ILE A 115 15.41 -1.95 -10.46
CA ILE A 115 16.70 -2.02 -11.15
C ILE A 115 16.50 -1.88 -12.68
N ASP A 116 15.31 -2.20 -13.19
CA ASP A 116 14.93 -1.92 -14.56
C ASP A 116 13.81 -0.86 -14.56
N PRO A 117 14.06 0.36 -15.06
CA PRO A 117 13.06 1.42 -15.10
C PRO A 117 11.95 1.17 -16.12
N GLU A 118 12.20 0.31 -17.12
CA GLU A 118 11.21 -0.06 -18.14
C GLU A 118 10.38 -1.28 -17.74
N PHE A 119 10.87 -2.08 -16.78
CA PHE A 119 10.16 -3.26 -16.31
C PHE A 119 8.87 -2.90 -15.58
N LYS A 120 7.74 -3.15 -16.24
CA LYS A 120 6.39 -2.99 -15.72
C LYS A 120 5.78 -4.40 -15.63
N PRO A 121 5.89 -5.10 -14.48
CA PRO A 121 5.50 -6.52 -14.34
C PRO A 121 4.01 -6.78 -14.58
N LEU A 122 3.21 -5.73 -14.59
CA LEU A 122 1.80 -5.77 -14.92
C LEU A 122 1.61 -4.83 -16.11
N GLU A 123 0.98 -5.33 -17.17
CA GLU A 123 0.34 -4.44 -18.13
C GLU A 123 -0.59 -3.50 -17.34
N ARG A 124 -0.51 -2.22 -17.68
CA ARG A 124 -1.20 -1.20 -16.91
C ARG A 124 -2.71 -1.46 -17.04
N ALA A 125 -3.35 -1.80 -15.93
CA ALA A 125 -4.74 -2.25 -15.90
C ALA A 125 -5.76 -1.21 -16.41
N SER A 126 -5.37 0.07 -16.52
CA SER A 126 -6.22 1.12 -17.09
C SER A 126 -5.41 2.36 -17.53
N ALA A 127 -6.00 3.14 -18.43
CA ALA A 127 -5.47 4.44 -18.84
C ALA A 127 -5.49 5.44 -17.68
N ARG A 128 -4.54 6.38 -17.69
CA ARG A 128 -4.52 7.46 -16.69
C ARG A 128 -5.39 8.61 -17.14
N ASN A 129 -6.23 9.09 -16.24
CA ASN A 129 -6.86 10.39 -16.39
C ASN A 129 -6.04 11.42 -15.60
N THR A 130 -5.70 12.54 -16.24
CA THR A 130 -4.99 13.67 -15.62
C THR A 130 -5.91 14.53 -14.77
N ASP A 131 -6.88 13.90 -14.11
CA ASP A 131 -7.77 14.58 -13.19
C ASP A 131 -6.96 15.04 -11.98
N ARG A 132 -6.96 16.36 -11.79
CA ARG A 132 -6.33 17.01 -10.65
C ARG A 132 -7.41 17.36 -9.64
N GLY A 133 -7.11 17.17 -8.37
CA GLY A 133 -8.06 17.51 -7.31
C GLY A 133 -7.55 17.14 -5.94
N ARG A 134 -8.51 16.84 -5.05
CA ARG A 134 -8.25 16.47 -3.66
C ARG A 134 -8.86 15.11 -3.37
N VAL A 135 -8.17 14.36 -2.54
CA VAL A 135 -8.60 13.06 -2.03
C VAL A 135 -8.65 13.15 -0.52
N MET A 136 -9.80 12.81 0.05
CA MET A 136 -9.95 12.54 1.47
C MET A 136 -9.37 11.16 1.76
N ALA A 137 -8.55 11.05 2.80
CA ALA A 137 -7.88 9.81 3.14
C ALA A 137 -7.85 9.56 4.63
N VAL A 138 -8.02 8.30 5.02
CA VAL A 138 -7.80 7.79 6.37
C VAL A 138 -6.91 6.57 6.25
N TYR A 139 -5.90 6.47 7.12
CA TYR A 139 -4.94 5.36 7.12
C TYR A 139 -4.93 4.62 8.45
N GLY A 140 -4.66 3.32 8.38
CA GLY A 140 -4.76 2.37 9.50
C GLY A 140 -6.14 1.72 9.57
N VAL A 141 -6.18 0.42 9.88
CA VAL A 141 -7.38 -0.42 9.72
C VAL A 141 -8.57 0.07 10.55
N THR A 142 -8.37 0.31 11.85
CA THR A 142 -9.46 0.70 12.76
C THR A 142 -10.08 2.05 12.39
N ARG A 143 -9.26 3.02 11.99
CA ARG A 143 -9.74 4.33 11.54
C ARG A 143 -10.42 4.22 10.17
N SER A 144 -9.86 3.41 9.27
CA SER A 144 -10.45 3.14 7.96
C SER A 144 -11.84 2.49 8.10
N ALA A 145 -11.98 1.52 8.99
CA ALA A 145 -13.26 0.89 9.28
C ALA A 145 -14.24 1.88 9.89
N SER A 146 -13.77 2.78 10.76
CA SER A 146 -14.62 3.86 11.29
C SER A 146 -15.08 4.82 10.21
N ALA A 147 -14.22 5.15 9.23
CA ALA A 147 -14.57 6.03 8.12
C ALA A 147 -15.61 5.42 7.16
N LEU A 148 -15.54 4.11 6.91
CA LEU A 148 -16.56 3.40 6.11
C LEU A 148 -17.96 3.44 6.73
N GLY A 149 -18.09 3.76 8.02
CA GLY A 149 -19.38 3.99 8.67
C GLY A 149 -20.04 5.32 8.32
N PHE A 150 -19.33 6.22 7.64
CA PHE A 150 -19.85 7.52 7.21
C PHE A 150 -20.07 7.54 5.70
N ASP A 151 -21.12 8.23 5.26
CA ASP A 151 -21.35 8.48 3.83
C ASP A 151 -20.33 9.48 3.29
N ALA A 152 -19.48 9.00 2.38
CA ALA A 152 -18.46 9.80 1.70
C ALA A 152 -19.07 11.00 0.95
N ASN A 153 -20.28 10.86 0.39
CA ASN A 153 -20.95 11.95 -0.33
C ASN A 153 -21.41 13.04 0.62
N GLN A 154 -21.88 12.69 1.83
CA GLN A 154 -22.25 13.68 2.84
C GLN A 154 -21.02 14.42 3.35
N LEU A 155 -19.93 13.70 3.61
CA LEU A 155 -18.66 14.34 3.98
C LEU A 155 -18.15 15.26 2.87
N ALA A 156 -18.18 14.81 1.62
CA ALA A 156 -17.84 15.62 0.47
C ALA A 156 -18.75 16.87 0.34
N ALA A 157 -20.06 16.73 0.56
CA ALA A 157 -21.01 17.84 0.49
C ALA A 157 -20.76 18.89 1.57
N THR A 158 -20.34 18.49 2.78
CA THR A 158 -19.93 19.45 3.82
C THR A 158 -18.69 20.25 3.44
N LEU A 159 -17.82 19.68 2.59
CA LEU A 159 -16.64 20.35 2.05
C LEU A 159 -16.98 21.17 0.79
N GLY A 160 -18.04 20.81 0.08
CA GLY A 160 -18.49 21.34 -1.21
C GLY A 160 -19.04 22.77 -1.22
N GLY A 161 -18.86 23.54 -0.14
CA GLY A 161 -19.15 24.97 -0.08
C GLY A 161 -17.92 25.88 -0.23
N ALA A 162 -16.71 25.33 -0.23
CA ALA A 162 -15.49 26.07 -0.49
C ALA A 162 -15.07 25.83 -1.94
N ASP A 163 -15.38 26.78 -2.84
CA ASP A 163 -14.79 26.80 -4.17
C ASP A 163 -13.30 26.53 -4.05
N TYR A 164 -12.82 25.47 -4.71
CA TYR A 164 -11.40 25.20 -4.87
C TYR A 164 -10.83 26.37 -5.68
N GLY A 165 -10.44 27.42 -4.97
CA GLY A 165 -10.15 28.71 -5.55
C GLY A 165 -9.00 28.60 -6.54
N TYR A 166 -8.98 29.48 -7.55
CA TYR A 166 -7.92 29.53 -8.54
C TYR A 166 -6.51 29.60 -7.90
N ALA A 167 -6.37 30.25 -6.75
CA ALA A 167 -5.14 30.30 -5.97
C ALA A 167 -4.75 28.95 -5.33
N ASP A 168 -5.71 28.22 -4.76
CA ASP A 168 -5.49 26.87 -4.24
C ASP A 168 -5.11 25.94 -5.40
N ALA A 169 -5.81 26.01 -6.53
CA ALA A 169 -5.48 25.27 -7.75
C ALA A 169 -4.06 25.54 -8.26
N GLN A 170 -3.65 26.82 -8.34
CA GLN A 170 -2.34 27.22 -8.87
C GLN A 170 -1.19 26.87 -7.91
N GLU A 171 -1.37 27.05 -6.60
CA GLU A 171 -0.40 26.61 -5.59
C GLU A 171 -0.27 25.09 -5.58
N ILE A 172 -1.37 24.37 -5.78
CA ILE A 172 -1.35 22.91 -5.85
C ILE A 172 -0.68 22.42 -7.14
N GLN A 173 -0.89 23.09 -8.27
CA GLN A 173 -0.19 22.76 -9.51
C GLN A 173 1.33 23.00 -9.40
N THR A 174 1.73 24.04 -8.68
CA THR A 174 3.13 24.49 -8.59
C THR A 174 3.89 23.80 -7.45
N LEU A 175 3.23 23.62 -6.30
CA LEU A 175 3.83 23.19 -5.03
C LEU A 175 3.22 21.89 -4.48
N GLY A 176 2.06 21.44 -5.01
CA GLY A 176 1.41 20.20 -4.59
C GLY A 176 0.75 20.25 -3.21
N LEU A 177 0.43 21.44 -2.69
CA LEU A 177 -0.02 21.65 -1.31
C LEU A 177 -1.19 22.62 -1.19
N LEU A 178 -2.00 22.41 -0.15
CA LEU A 178 -3.01 23.35 0.35
C LEU A 178 -2.43 24.15 1.53
N ARG A 179 -2.83 25.41 1.67
CA ARG A 179 -2.45 26.21 2.84
C ARG A 179 -2.98 25.60 4.14
N GLU A 180 -2.24 25.78 5.24
CA GLU A 180 -2.66 25.31 6.56
C GLU A 180 -3.98 25.95 7.00
N SER A 181 -4.25 27.19 6.60
CA SER A 181 -5.54 27.86 6.80
C SER A 181 -6.68 27.16 6.07
N THR A 182 -6.45 26.72 4.82
CA THR A 182 -7.40 25.94 4.04
C THR A 182 -7.65 24.58 4.69
N MET A 183 -6.59 23.89 5.14
CA MET A 183 -6.70 22.64 5.88
C MET A 183 -7.45 22.78 7.20
N LYS A 184 -7.23 23.89 7.92
CA LYS A 184 -7.92 24.19 9.18
C LYS A 184 -9.41 24.45 8.94
N ARG A 185 -9.76 25.20 7.90
CA ARG A 185 -11.15 25.43 7.49
C ARG A 185 -11.86 24.12 7.12
N LEU A 186 -11.26 23.31 6.25
CA LEU A 186 -11.83 22.00 5.87
C LEU A 186 -12.09 21.10 7.07
N ARG A 187 -11.22 21.14 8.10
CA ARG A 187 -11.43 20.39 9.33
C ARG A 187 -12.55 20.96 10.21
N GLN A 188 -12.78 22.28 10.17
CA GLN A 188 -13.87 22.93 10.90
C GLN A 188 -15.23 22.65 10.28
N ASP A 189 -15.27 22.49 8.96
CA ASP A 189 -16.51 22.23 8.21
C ASP A 189 -16.98 20.76 8.32
N LEU A 190 -16.14 19.88 8.86
CA LEU A 190 -16.51 18.48 9.09
C LEU A 190 -17.54 18.34 10.21
N PRO A 191 -18.48 17.39 10.08
CA PRO A 191 -19.36 17.01 11.18
C PRO A 191 -18.56 16.68 12.48
N PRO A 192 -19.07 17.01 13.68
CA PRO A 192 -18.36 16.78 14.94
C PRO A 192 -17.94 15.32 15.13
N GLU A 193 -18.77 14.38 14.67
CA GLU A 193 -18.51 12.95 14.73
C GLU A 193 -17.39 12.51 13.77
N ALA A 194 -17.28 13.16 12.61
CA ALA A 194 -16.26 12.91 11.61
C ALA A 194 -14.89 13.48 11.98
N SER A 195 -14.84 14.47 12.89
CA SER A 195 -13.58 15.02 13.42
C SER A 195 -12.67 13.95 14.06
N ARG A 196 -13.25 12.86 14.57
CA ARG A 196 -12.50 11.74 15.19
C ARG A 196 -11.86 10.79 14.19
N LEU A 197 -12.22 10.88 12.90
CA LEU A 197 -11.70 10.00 11.86
C LEU A 197 -10.21 10.26 11.54
N GLY A 198 -9.70 11.44 11.92
CA GLY A 198 -8.33 11.83 11.58
C GLY A 198 -8.12 12.01 10.08
N LEU A 199 -9.15 12.54 9.39
CA LEU A 199 -9.16 12.77 7.96
C LEU A 199 -7.95 13.59 7.51
N GLN A 200 -7.28 13.07 6.49
CA GLN A 200 -6.21 13.73 5.76
C GLN A 200 -6.74 14.16 4.40
N PHE A 201 -6.18 15.24 3.87
CA PHE A 201 -6.47 15.70 2.53
C PHE A 201 -5.18 15.62 1.73
N TRP A 202 -5.19 14.76 0.71
CA TRP A 202 -4.07 14.56 -0.20
C TRP A 202 -4.38 15.21 -1.55
N HIS A 203 -3.34 15.69 -2.22
CA HIS A 203 -3.49 16.22 -3.57
C HIS A 203 -3.46 15.09 -4.59
N LEU A 204 -4.49 14.97 -5.42
CA LEU A 204 -4.54 14.02 -6.54
C LEU A 204 -3.77 14.56 -7.76
N ARG A 205 -2.74 13.83 -8.19
CA ARG A 205 -1.93 14.14 -9.38
C ARG A 205 -2.46 13.48 -10.64
N ASP A 206 -2.75 12.18 -10.54
CA ASP A 206 -3.35 11.38 -11.62
C ASP A 206 -4.14 10.22 -11.04
N ARG A 207 -5.17 9.76 -11.77
CA ARG A 207 -5.97 8.58 -11.40
C ARG A 207 -6.08 7.59 -12.54
N SER A 208 -6.44 6.36 -12.17
CA SER A 208 -6.73 5.24 -13.05
C SER A 208 -7.82 4.40 -12.39
N ASP A 209 -8.40 3.42 -13.09
CA ASP A 209 -9.43 2.57 -12.49
C ASP A 209 -8.91 1.76 -11.30
N THR A 210 -7.61 1.48 -11.28
CA THR A 210 -6.97 0.61 -10.29
C THR A 210 -6.13 1.36 -9.26
N GLY A 211 -6.10 2.69 -9.28
CA GLY A 211 -5.17 3.42 -8.41
C GLY A 211 -5.14 4.92 -8.58
N PHE A 212 -4.52 5.55 -7.59
CA PHE A 212 -4.31 7.00 -7.51
C PHE A 212 -2.83 7.31 -7.34
N ARG A 213 -2.41 8.44 -7.87
CA ARG A 213 -1.16 9.09 -7.46
C ARG A 213 -1.50 10.34 -6.68
N CYS A 214 -1.03 10.40 -5.44
CA CYS A 214 -1.30 11.52 -4.55
C CYS A 214 -0.01 12.15 -4.02
N VAL A 215 -0.08 13.40 -3.58
CA VAL A 215 1.00 14.09 -2.88
C VAL A 215 0.48 14.55 -1.52
N MET A 216 1.30 14.36 -0.49
CA MET A 216 1.02 14.80 0.87
C MET A 216 2.24 15.50 1.49
N PRO A 217 2.04 16.39 2.48
CA PRO A 217 3.15 16.93 3.26
C PRO A 217 3.83 15.82 4.08
N ASN A 218 5.16 15.87 4.15
CA ASN A 218 5.95 15.03 5.05
C ASN A 218 5.90 15.62 6.46
N ALA A 219 4.76 15.47 7.14
CA ALA A 219 4.62 15.93 8.51
C ALA A 219 5.49 15.06 9.44
N PRO A 220 6.15 15.64 10.46
CA PRO A 220 7.02 14.89 11.38
C PRO A 220 6.30 13.75 12.12
N ASN A 221 4.97 13.84 12.25
CA ASN A 221 4.13 12.83 12.89
C ASN A 221 3.44 11.87 11.89
N ALA A 222 3.68 12.01 10.57
CA ALA A 222 3.10 11.14 9.57
C ALA A 222 3.82 9.78 9.58
N THR A 223 3.17 8.76 10.14
CA THR A 223 3.71 7.38 10.24
C THR A 223 3.34 6.49 9.06
N ILE A 224 3.12 7.07 7.88
CA ILE A 224 2.69 6.34 6.69
C ILE A 224 3.84 5.50 6.12
N ARG A 225 3.57 4.22 5.84
CA ARG A 225 4.52 3.23 5.34
C ARG A 225 4.03 2.59 4.04
N LEU A 226 4.95 1.95 3.34
CA LEU A 226 4.60 1.07 2.24
C LEU A 226 3.75 -0.08 2.77
N ARG A 227 2.75 -0.47 1.97
CA ARG A 227 1.73 -1.47 2.25
C ARG A 227 0.70 -1.07 3.30
N ASP A 228 0.71 0.15 3.83
CA ASP A 228 -0.38 0.58 4.71
C ASP A 228 -1.72 0.53 3.98
N ILE A 229 -2.76 0.12 4.72
CA ILE A 229 -4.14 0.18 4.26
C ILE A 229 -4.70 1.57 4.53
N THR A 230 -5.33 2.12 3.50
CA THR A 230 -6.01 3.40 3.56
C THR A 230 -7.38 3.27 2.91
N VAL A 231 -8.34 4.04 3.40
CA VAL A 231 -9.57 4.33 2.66
C VAL A 231 -9.48 5.73 2.11
N VAL A 232 -9.84 5.86 0.85
CA VAL A 232 -9.80 7.11 0.11
C VAL A 232 -11.13 7.39 -0.55
N SER A 233 -11.49 8.66 -0.61
CA SER A 233 -12.62 9.14 -1.41
C SER A 233 -12.19 10.41 -2.10
N GLU A 234 -12.60 10.57 -3.35
CA GLU A 234 -12.46 11.84 -4.04
C GLU A 234 -13.36 12.90 -3.36
N GLU A 235 -13.00 14.18 -3.50
CA GLU A 235 -13.80 15.30 -3.00
C GLU A 235 -15.16 15.43 -3.69
N SER A 236 -15.31 14.86 -4.89
CA SER A 236 -16.60 14.66 -5.57
C SER A 236 -16.71 13.18 -5.92
N PRO A 237 -17.14 12.32 -4.98
CA PRO A 237 -17.03 10.88 -5.11
C PRO A 237 -17.95 10.35 -6.21
N SER A 238 -17.38 9.65 -7.19
CA SER A 238 -18.16 8.85 -8.16
C SER A 238 -18.53 7.47 -7.61
N ALA A 239 -17.76 6.94 -6.65
CA ALA A 239 -17.88 5.59 -6.13
C ALA A 239 -17.80 5.50 -4.58
N GLY A 240 -17.92 6.63 -3.88
CA GLY A 240 -17.80 6.68 -2.41
C GLY A 240 -16.40 6.32 -1.90
N TRP A 241 -16.34 5.67 -0.72
CA TRP A 241 -15.09 5.20 -0.13
C TRP A 241 -14.49 4.01 -0.89
N GLN A 242 -13.18 4.05 -1.11
CA GLN A 242 -12.43 3.00 -1.76
C GLN A 242 -11.30 2.54 -0.84
N VAL A 243 -11.16 1.22 -0.67
CA VAL A 243 -10.04 0.65 0.10
C VAL A 243 -8.84 0.52 -0.84
N ALA A 244 -7.71 1.09 -0.43
CA ALA A 244 -6.48 1.09 -1.19
C ALA A 244 -5.27 0.73 -0.33
N MET A 245 -4.20 0.31 -1.00
CA MET A 245 -2.90 0.01 -0.39
C MET A 245 -1.84 0.97 -0.94
N ILE A 246 -0.95 1.44 -0.07
CA ILE A 246 0.18 2.27 -0.47
C ILE A 246 1.27 1.39 -1.08
N VAL A 247 1.45 1.47 -2.40
CA VAL A 247 2.43 0.66 -3.15
C VAL A 247 3.71 1.41 -3.48
N ARG A 248 3.69 2.74 -3.38
CA ARG A 248 4.86 3.59 -3.63
C ARG A 248 4.90 4.77 -2.67
N LEU A 249 6.10 5.05 -2.17
CA LEU A 249 6.45 6.25 -1.42
C LEU A 249 7.70 6.86 -2.07
N LEU A 250 7.60 8.09 -2.54
CA LEU A 250 8.73 8.85 -3.06
C LEU A 250 8.83 10.17 -2.31
N LYS A 251 9.93 10.38 -1.59
CA LYS A 251 10.22 11.68 -0.98
C LYS A 251 10.51 12.68 -2.10
N LEU A 252 9.78 13.78 -2.07
CA LEU A 252 9.97 14.90 -2.98
C LEU A 252 10.73 16.02 -2.25
N PRO A 253 11.35 16.95 -3.00
CA PRO A 253 11.90 18.19 -2.43
C PRO A 253 10.85 18.97 -1.62
N ALA A 254 11.30 19.93 -0.80
CA ALA A 254 10.45 20.76 0.07
C ALA A 254 9.64 20.01 1.15
N GLY A 255 10.01 18.76 1.47
CA GLY A 255 9.36 18.02 2.55
C GLY A 255 8.00 17.47 2.16
N HIS A 256 7.88 16.89 0.97
CA HIS A 256 6.67 16.22 0.51
C HIS A 256 6.91 14.73 0.24
N ILE A 257 5.83 13.97 0.16
CA ILE A 257 5.84 12.55 -0.22
C ILE A 257 4.80 12.34 -1.31
N GLU A 258 5.24 11.80 -2.44
CA GLU A 258 4.35 11.22 -3.44
C GLU A 258 3.99 9.79 -3.04
N LEU A 259 2.69 9.52 -3.03
CA LEU A 259 2.06 8.24 -2.76
C LEU A 259 1.57 7.63 -4.08
N GLY A 260 1.90 6.36 -4.31
CA GLY A 260 1.16 5.53 -5.25
C GLY A 260 0.21 4.63 -4.50
N LEU A 261 -1.09 4.73 -4.79
CA LEU A 261 -2.15 3.94 -4.18
C LEU A 261 -2.67 2.93 -5.20
N GLN A 262 -2.82 1.69 -4.78
CA GLN A 262 -3.51 0.65 -5.53
C GLN A 262 -4.87 0.39 -4.89
N VAL A 263 -5.96 0.59 -5.63
CA VAL A 263 -7.32 0.31 -5.16
C VAL A 263 -7.51 -1.20 -5.08
N LEU A 264 -7.85 -1.69 -3.90
CA LEU A 264 -8.18 -3.08 -3.64
C LEU A 264 -9.66 -3.34 -3.90
N THR A 265 -10.54 -2.41 -3.51
CA THR A 265 -11.97 -2.52 -3.78
C THR A 265 -12.66 -1.16 -3.68
N ARG A 266 -13.79 -1.06 -4.36
CA ARG A 266 -14.76 0.05 -4.25
C ARG A 266 -16.04 -0.36 -3.50
N ASP A 267 -16.16 -1.64 -3.15
CA ASP A 267 -17.29 -2.18 -2.39
C ASP A 267 -16.77 -2.83 -1.11
N ALA A 268 -16.66 -1.98 -0.08
CA ALA A 268 -16.24 -2.37 1.25
C ALA A 268 -17.18 -1.78 2.29
N GLU A 269 -17.23 -2.45 3.43
CA GLU A 269 -17.95 -1.96 4.60
C GLU A 269 -17.16 -2.24 5.87
N ALA A 270 -17.51 -1.52 6.94
CA ALA A 270 -17.05 -1.85 8.27
C ALA A 270 -17.85 -3.03 8.81
N ILE A 271 -17.15 -3.99 9.41
CA ILE A 271 -17.79 -5.07 10.17
C ILE A 271 -17.25 -5.09 11.58
N GLU A 272 -18.10 -5.52 12.50
CA GLU A 272 -17.72 -5.78 13.89
C GLU A 272 -17.50 -7.28 14.09
N LEU A 273 -16.41 -7.61 14.77
CA LEU A 273 -16.00 -8.98 15.03
C LEU A 273 -15.62 -9.12 16.51
N ARG A 274 -15.77 -10.35 17.01
CA ARG A 274 -15.18 -10.78 18.28
C ARG A 274 -14.60 -12.17 18.12
N THR A 275 -13.55 -12.46 18.89
CA THR A 275 -12.99 -13.81 18.96
C THR A 275 -13.74 -14.63 20.01
N LEU A 276 -13.99 -15.89 19.70
CA LEU A 276 -14.50 -16.90 20.63
C LEU A 276 -13.33 -17.80 21.03
N ARG A 277 -13.09 -17.91 22.34
CA ARG A 277 -12.02 -18.75 22.92
C ARG A 277 -12.64 -19.86 23.75
N SER A 278 -12.20 -21.10 23.55
CA SER A 278 -12.52 -22.21 24.44
C SER A 278 -11.65 -22.15 25.69
N ARG A 279 -12.26 -22.24 26.89
CA ARG A 279 -11.54 -22.21 28.17
C ARG A 279 -10.56 -23.37 28.37
N THR A 280 -10.71 -24.48 27.64
CA THR A 280 -9.94 -25.72 27.86
C THR A 280 -9.13 -26.17 26.65
N GLY A 281 -9.03 -25.36 25.60
CA GLY A 281 -8.14 -25.63 24.45
C GLY A 281 -8.50 -26.84 23.57
N MET A 282 -9.43 -27.71 23.97
CA MET A 282 -9.74 -28.97 23.25
C MET A 282 -11.19 -29.12 22.79
N TYR A 283 -12.14 -28.33 23.27
CA TYR A 283 -13.55 -28.38 22.79
C TYR A 283 -13.90 -27.09 22.06
N ARG A 284 -13.98 -27.18 20.72
CA ARG A 284 -14.35 -26.06 19.82
C ARG A 284 -15.87 -25.85 19.70
N ASP A 285 -16.68 -26.84 20.07
CA ASP A 285 -18.10 -26.89 19.70
C ASP A 285 -19.11 -26.75 20.86
N ASN A 286 -18.66 -26.46 22.08
CA ASN A 286 -19.58 -26.35 23.22
C ASN A 286 -19.80 -24.89 23.63
N ASP A 287 -20.94 -24.33 23.20
CA ASP A 287 -21.37 -22.93 23.43
C ASP A 287 -21.28 -22.51 24.90
N ALA A 288 -21.50 -23.43 25.84
CA ALA A 288 -21.43 -23.18 27.28
C ALA A 288 -20.02 -22.86 27.81
N THR A 289 -18.96 -23.13 27.02
CA THR A 289 -17.56 -22.96 27.46
C THR A 289 -16.79 -21.86 26.74
N LEU A 290 -17.45 -21.15 25.82
CA LEU A 290 -16.83 -20.11 25.00
C LEU A 290 -16.79 -18.78 25.76
N SER A 291 -15.60 -18.20 25.88
CA SER A 291 -15.42 -16.81 26.32
C SER A 291 -15.21 -15.91 25.11
N SER A 292 -15.99 -14.84 25.00
CA SER A 292 -15.86 -13.83 23.95
C SER A 292 -14.87 -12.74 24.31
N SER A 293 -14.07 -12.28 23.35
CA SER A 293 -13.26 -11.07 23.50
C SER A 293 -14.09 -9.80 23.41
N GLN A 294 -13.44 -8.65 23.62
CA GLN A 294 -13.98 -7.36 23.21
C GLN A 294 -14.25 -7.34 21.69
N ILE A 295 -15.25 -6.54 21.30
CA ILE A 295 -15.61 -6.31 19.91
C ILE A 295 -14.60 -5.34 19.29
N PHE A 296 -14.15 -5.65 18.08
CA PHE A 296 -13.26 -4.82 17.28
C PHE A 296 -13.81 -4.64 15.87
N LYS A 297 -13.30 -3.62 15.15
CA LYS A 297 -13.73 -3.30 13.79
C LYS A 297 -12.74 -3.83 12.75
N ALA A 298 -13.25 -4.39 11.68
CA ALA A 298 -12.50 -4.82 10.51
C ALA A 298 -13.13 -4.27 9.22
N LEU A 299 -12.40 -4.36 8.11
CA LEU A 299 -12.90 -4.04 6.77
C LEU A 299 -13.38 -5.34 6.11
N ARG A 300 -14.63 -5.40 5.67
CA ARG A 300 -15.12 -6.47 4.79
C ARG A 300 -15.08 -5.98 3.36
N LEU A 301 -14.33 -6.68 2.51
CA LEU A 301 -14.26 -6.44 1.07
C LEU A 301 -15.22 -7.43 0.40
N LYS A 302 -16.26 -6.94 -0.28
CA LYS A 302 -17.27 -7.82 -0.92
C LYS A 302 -16.77 -8.39 -2.25
N GLY A 303 -15.83 -7.69 -2.87
CA GLY A 303 -15.04 -8.18 -4.00
C GLY A 303 -13.77 -7.37 -4.10
N ALA A 304 -12.61 -8.02 -4.19
CA ALA A 304 -11.31 -7.35 -4.23
C ALA A 304 -10.55 -7.65 -5.53
N PHE A 305 -9.86 -6.62 -6.05
CA PHE A 305 -9.06 -6.65 -7.26
C PHE A 305 -7.58 -6.48 -6.88
N PHE A 306 -6.81 -7.56 -6.89
CA PHE A 306 -5.36 -7.51 -6.68
C PHE A 306 -4.62 -8.28 -7.77
N GLY A 307 -4.61 -7.75 -8.99
CA GLY A 307 -3.92 -8.35 -10.14
C GLY A 307 -4.39 -9.78 -10.49
N ARG A 308 -5.61 -10.16 -10.07
CA ARG A 308 -6.26 -11.47 -10.25
C ARG A 308 -7.78 -11.27 -10.41
N PRO A 309 -8.54 -12.27 -10.92
CA PRO A 309 -10.02 -12.21 -10.91
C PRO A 309 -10.57 -11.92 -9.51
N ILE A 310 -11.77 -11.32 -9.47
CA ILE A 310 -12.46 -10.87 -8.25
C ILE A 310 -12.40 -11.96 -7.18
N MET A 311 -11.80 -11.64 -6.04
CA MET A 311 -11.78 -12.54 -4.89
C MET A 311 -13.15 -12.54 -4.21
N ASP A 312 -13.55 -13.70 -3.68
CA ASP A 312 -14.68 -13.83 -2.78
C ASP A 312 -14.53 -12.91 -1.54
N THR A 313 -15.60 -12.79 -0.76
CA THR A 313 -15.62 -11.93 0.42
C THR A 313 -14.43 -12.19 1.32
N SER A 314 -13.70 -11.14 1.67
CA SER A 314 -12.48 -11.21 2.47
C SER A 314 -12.41 -10.07 3.48
N TRP A 315 -11.57 -10.23 4.51
CA TRP A 315 -11.49 -9.28 5.61
C TRP A 315 -10.08 -8.73 5.77
N ILE A 316 -9.97 -7.44 6.09
CA ILE A 316 -8.74 -6.82 6.58
C ILE A 316 -8.97 -6.40 8.04
N MET A 317 -8.13 -6.90 8.95
CA MET A 317 -8.19 -6.59 10.38
C MET A 317 -6.81 -6.14 10.89
N ALA A 318 -6.77 -5.49 12.06
CA ALA A 318 -5.50 -5.18 12.69
C ALA A 318 -4.79 -6.47 13.12
N SER A 319 -3.46 -6.53 12.98
CA SER A 319 -2.69 -7.74 13.34
C SER A 319 -2.87 -8.13 14.81
N ALA A 320 -3.15 -7.17 15.69
CA ALA A 320 -3.41 -7.41 17.11
C ALA A 320 -4.71 -8.20 17.38
N ASP A 321 -5.68 -8.11 16.47
CA ASP A 321 -6.99 -8.77 16.58
C ASP A 321 -7.01 -10.13 15.85
N TYR A 322 -5.94 -10.44 15.10
CA TYR A 322 -5.81 -11.69 14.38
C TYR A 322 -5.10 -12.77 15.21
N ASN A 323 -5.65 -13.98 15.21
CA ASN A 323 -4.98 -15.15 15.74
C ASN A 323 -5.42 -16.40 14.96
N ALA A 324 -4.45 -17.12 14.42
CA ALA A 324 -4.71 -18.33 13.65
C ALA A 324 -5.38 -19.40 14.53
N GLY A 325 -6.43 -20.03 14.01
CA GLY A 325 -7.14 -21.11 14.70
C GLY A 325 -8.14 -20.66 15.77
N LEU A 326 -8.39 -19.36 15.92
CA LEU A 326 -9.55 -18.84 16.65
C LEU A 326 -10.77 -18.74 15.72
N VAL A 327 -11.94 -18.83 16.36
CA VAL A 327 -13.23 -18.62 15.71
C VAL A 327 -13.64 -17.16 15.91
N TYR A 328 -14.09 -16.54 14.82
CA TYR A 328 -14.61 -15.19 14.77
C TYR A 328 -16.13 -15.22 14.64
N GLU A 329 -16.79 -14.29 15.29
CA GLU A 329 -18.23 -14.13 15.24
C GLU A 329 -18.57 -12.64 15.08
N THR A 330 -19.58 -12.36 14.26
CA THR A 330 -20.17 -11.03 14.19
C THR A 330 -21.19 -10.88 15.33
N PRO A 331 -21.08 -9.85 16.19
CA PRO A 331 -22.04 -9.63 17.27
C PRO A 331 -23.48 -9.61 16.77
N GLY A 332 -24.38 -10.35 17.45
CA GLY A 332 -25.79 -10.48 17.04
C GLY A 332 -26.04 -11.44 15.86
N SER A 333 -25.00 -12.02 15.27
CA SER A 333 -25.09 -13.13 14.31
C SER A 333 -24.79 -14.46 14.98
N SER A 334 -25.45 -15.53 14.51
CA SER A 334 -25.08 -16.91 14.85
C SER A 334 -23.99 -17.49 13.96
N ARG A 335 -23.54 -16.73 12.95
CA ARG A 335 -22.53 -17.17 11.99
C ARG A 335 -21.14 -17.07 12.58
N ARG A 336 -20.38 -18.15 12.41
CA ARG A 336 -19.01 -18.30 12.90
C ARG A 336 -18.07 -18.51 11.74
N TYR A 337 -16.87 -17.98 11.85
CA TYR A 337 -15.89 -18.00 10.79
C TYR A 337 -14.51 -18.37 11.33
N GLU A 338 -13.76 -19.16 10.57
CA GLU A 338 -12.33 -19.31 10.76
C GLU A 338 -11.57 -18.46 9.74
N ALA A 339 -10.51 -17.79 10.18
CA ALA A 339 -9.66 -16.97 9.33
C ALA A 339 -8.30 -17.66 9.07
N THR A 340 -8.33 -18.90 8.56
CA THR A 340 -7.10 -19.70 8.36
C THR A 340 -6.32 -19.30 7.12
N THR A 341 -7.00 -18.80 6.08
CA THR A 341 -6.38 -18.47 4.81
C THR A 341 -5.94 -17.01 4.80
N VAL A 342 -4.65 -16.76 4.99
CA VAL A 342 -4.05 -15.42 4.88
C VAL A 342 -3.73 -15.11 3.41
N ILE A 343 -4.34 -14.05 2.88
CA ILE A 343 -4.11 -13.55 1.52
C ILE A 343 -2.85 -12.69 1.48
N SER A 344 -2.72 -11.78 2.44
CA SER A 344 -1.60 -10.85 2.54
C SER A 344 -1.52 -10.25 3.95
N GLU A 345 -0.36 -9.73 4.31
CA GLU A 345 -0.12 -9.04 5.57
C GLU A 345 0.67 -7.74 5.37
N GLY A 346 0.53 -6.81 6.31
CA GLY A 346 1.34 -5.60 6.42
C GLY A 346 1.97 -5.49 7.79
N SER A 347 2.47 -4.30 8.13
CA SER A 347 3.13 -4.09 9.44
C SER A 347 2.17 -4.18 10.63
N ASP A 348 0.90 -3.84 10.43
CA ASP A 348 -0.10 -3.67 11.47
C ASP A 348 -1.49 -4.21 11.06
N TRP A 349 -1.57 -4.88 9.91
CA TRP A 349 -2.80 -5.46 9.39
C TRP A 349 -2.60 -6.83 8.77
N ILE A 350 -3.68 -7.62 8.75
CA ILE A 350 -3.74 -8.94 8.09
C ILE A 350 -5.00 -9.00 7.24
N TRP A 351 -4.84 -9.48 6.01
CA TRP A 351 -5.90 -9.74 5.04
C TRP A 351 -6.14 -11.24 4.93
N VAL A 352 -7.35 -11.66 5.26
CA VAL A 352 -7.76 -13.07 5.32
C VAL A 352 -8.97 -13.35 4.45
N GLN A 353 -9.07 -14.58 3.98
CA GLN A 353 -10.30 -15.14 3.46
C GLN A 353 -11.01 -15.93 4.57
N PRO A 354 -12.14 -15.44 5.10
CA PRO A 354 -12.89 -16.15 6.12
C PRO A 354 -13.58 -17.38 5.53
N THR A 355 -13.60 -18.47 6.29
CA THR A 355 -14.37 -19.68 5.98
C THR A 355 -15.50 -19.81 6.99
N GLU A 356 -16.76 -19.82 6.53
CA GLU A 356 -17.92 -19.99 7.40
C GLU A 356 -17.95 -21.41 7.95
N LEU A 357 -18.09 -21.53 9.27
CA LEU A 357 -18.28 -22.81 9.95
C LEU A 357 -19.77 -23.18 9.90
N LEU A 358 -20.09 -24.23 9.16
CA LEU A 358 -21.42 -24.82 9.19
C LEU A 358 -21.62 -25.47 10.57
N ARG A 359 -22.69 -25.11 11.29
CA ARG A 359 -23.12 -25.86 12.48
C ARG A 359 -23.36 -27.31 12.05
N GLN A 360 -22.61 -28.25 12.62
CA GLN A 360 -23.04 -29.64 12.60
C GLN A 360 -24.33 -29.71 13.42
N ALA A 361 -25.43 -30.09 12.77
CA ALA A 361 -26.68 -30.39 13.44
C ALA A 361 -26.42 -31.63 14.33
N SER A 362 -26.38 -31.40 15.64
CA SER A 362 -26.40 -32.45 16.66
C SER A 362 -27.81 -33.03 16.80
#